data_AF-A0AAD7KYC9-F1
#
_entry.id   AF-A0AAD7KYC9-F1
#
_cell.length_a   1.000
_cell.length_b   1.000
_cell.length_c   1.000
_cell.angle_alpha   90.00
_cell.angle_beta   90.00
_cell.angle_gamma   90.00
#
_symmetry.space_group_name_H-M   'P 1'
#
loop_
_entity.id
_entity.type
_entity.pdbx_description
1 polymer ?
#
loop_
_entity_poly.entity_id
_entity_poly.type
_entity_poly.pdbx_seq_one_letter_code
_entity_poly.pdbx_strand_id
1 'polypeptide(L)'
;MFTLEQMVCFMVGNSYGREKKDNWETPAKLDTPVSGSVIAAEAGTLTFMVGGSEEAYQAANLLFLSMGKSTIFCIKAGSGSAAKICNNLAMAVSMLGVSEALALGQCLGVAASTLSKIFNCSSASCWSSDTYNPVPGLMKGVPSSRNYDGGFSSKLMVKDLNLAVSSAKEVGHRCPFTSQAQAIYTELCMDGHDVKDFSCAFRHYYSGKDEPVDQ
;
A
#
# COMPACT_ATOMS: atom_id res chain seq x y z
N MET A 1 5.10 -16.79 3.12
CA MET A 1 5.25 -15.33 3.08
C MET A 1 4.05 -14.78 2.34
N PHE A 2 2.96 -14.52 3.06
CA PHE A 2 1.67 -14.10 2.48
C PHE A 2 1.58 -12.59 2.59
N THR A 3 1.71 -11.83 1.50
CA THR A 3 1.13 -10.49 1.43
C THR A 3 -0.23 -10.67 0.79
N LEU A 4 -1.29 -10.21 1.46
CA LEU A 4 -2.67 -10.23 0.94
C LEU A 4 -2.80 -9.21 -0.20
N GLU A 5 -2.21 -9.54 -1.33
CA GLU A 5 -2.45 -8.89 -2.61
C GLU A 5 -3.26 -9.82 -3.50
N GLN A 6 -4.40 -10.26 -2.98
CA GLN A 6 -5.40 -10.90 -3.80
C GLN A 6 -6.52 -9.89 -3.96
N MET A 7 -6.70 -9.44 -5.20
CA MET A 7 -8.00 -9.00 -5.67
C MET A 7 -8.96 -10.13 -5.34
N VAL A 8 -9.64 -10.06 -4.20
CA VAL A 8 -10.64 -11.07 -3.87
C VAL A 8 -11.83 -10.73 -4.75
N CYS A 9 -12.12 -11.61 -5.69
CA CYS A 9 -13.29 -11.50 -6.54
C CYS A 9 -14.44 -12.14 -5.77
N PHE A 10 -15.29 -11.34 -5.13
CA PHE A 10 -16.51 -11.87 -4.53
C PHE A 10 -17.56 -12.05 -5.61
N MET A 11 -18.11 -13.27 -5.69
CA MET A 11 -19.30 -13.56 -6.48
C MET A 11 -20.49 -13.63 -5.53
N VAL A 12 -21.43 -12.71 -5.69
CA VAL A 12 -22.70 -12.73 -4.96
C VAL A 12 -23.74 -13.42 -5.85
N GLY A 13 -24.21 -14.57 -5.39
CA GLY A 13 -25.34 -15.27 -6.02
C GLY A 13 -26.64 -14.54 -5.72
N ASN A 14 -27.43 -14.20 -6.74
CA ASN A 14 -28.72 -13.55 -6.55
C ASN A 14 -29.78 -14.62 -6.27
N SER A 15 -29.90 -15.08 -5.02
CA SER A 15 -30.97 -15.97 -4.61
C SER A 15 -31.77 -15.37 -3.46
N TYR A 16 -32.29 -14.15 -3.66
CA TYR A 16 -33.29 -13.59 -2.76
C TYR A 16 -34.70 -14.02 -3.22
N GLY A 17 -35.21 -15.09 -2.62
CA GLY A 17 -36.65 -15.34 -2.52
C GLY A 17 -37.41 -15.89 -3.74
N ARG A 18 -36.82 -16.73 -4.60
CA ARG A 18 -37.62 -17.57 -5.52
C ARG A 18 -37.07 -18.99 -5.64
N GLU A 19 -37.89 -19.96 -5.24
CA GLU A 19 -37.78 -21.35 -5.66
C GLU A 19 -37.92 -21.42 -7.19
N LYS A 20 -36.84 -21.25 -7.94
CA LYS A 20 -36.76 -21.70 -9.34
C LYS A 20 -35.43 -22.39 -9.57
N LYS A 21 -35.52 -23.71 -9.72
CA LYS A 21 -34.43 -24.68 -9.77
C LYS A 21 -33.52 -24.57 -11.01
N ASP A 22 -33.80 -23.66 -11.95
CA ASP A 22 -33.16 -23.65 -13.29
C ASP A 22 -32.76 -22.26 -13.83
N ASN A 23 -32.82 -21.17 -13.04
CA ASN A 23 -32.31 -19.85 -13.47
C ASN A 23 -31.18 -19.41 -12.53
N TRP A 24 -29.96 -19.85 -12.81
CA TRP A 24 -28.79 -19.19 -12.23
C TRP A 24 -28.63 -17.85 -12.96
N GLU A 25 -29.06 -16.75 -12.34
CA GLU A 25 -28.69 -15.43 -12.83
C GLU A 25 -27.16 -15.30 -12.78
N THR A 26 -26.60 -14.61 -13.77
CA THR A 26 -25.15 -14.33 -13.83
C THR A 26 -24.70 -13.72 -12.50
N PRO A 27 -23.78 -14.36 -11.74
CA PRO A 27 -23.40 -13.89 -10.42
C PRO A 27 -22.79 -12.49 -10.49
N ALA A 28 -23.15 -11.64 -9.53
CA ALA A 28 -22.61 -10.28 -9.46
C ALA A 28 -21.16 -10.33 -8.95
N LYS A 29 -20.25 -9.73 -9.70
CA LYS A 29 -18.82 -9.68 -9.39
C LYS A 29 -18.46 -8.36 -8.71
N LEU A 30 -17.79 -8.45 -7.56
CA LEU A 30 -17.18 -7.32 -6.87
C LEU A 30 -15.65 -7.40 -6.97
N ASP A 31 -14.99 -6.31 -7.36
CA ASP A 31 -13.54 -6.15 -7.19
C ASP A 31 -13.25 -5.60 -5.80
N THR A 32 -12.62 -6.40 -4.95
CA THR A 32 -12.39 -6.02 -3.54
C THR A 32 -10.93 -6.15 -3.15
N PRO A 33 -10.02 -5.30 -3.66
CA PRO A 33 -8.68 -5.21 -3.09
C PRO A 33 -8.73 -4.81 -1.62
N VAL A 34 -7.74 -5.29 -0.88
CA VAL A 34 -7.61 -5.05 0.55
C VAL A 34 -6.38 -4.20 0.85
N SER A 35 -6.46 -3.44 1.93
CA SER A 35 -5.32 -2.77 2.55
C SER A 35 -5.16 -3.25 3.99
N GLY A 36 -3.94 -3.60 4.37
CA GLY A 36 -3.59 -4.12 5.69
C GLY A 36 -2.44 -5.12 5.61
N SER A 37 -1.73 -5.29 6.73
CA SER A 37 -0.69 -6.30 6.88
C SER A 37 -1.27 -7.69 7.16
N VAL A 38 -0.42 -8.72 7.18
CA VAL A 38 -0.81 -10.07 7.65
C VAL A 38 -1.41 -10.01 9.06
N ILE A 39 -0.80 -9.22 9.94
CA ILE A 39 -1.30 -9.01 11.31
C ILE A 39 -2.70 -8.41 11.28
N ALA A 40 -2.96 -7.45 10.38
CA ALA A 40 -4.30 -6.87 10.23
C ALA A 40 -5.31 -7.91 9.71
N ALA A 41 -4.88 -8.83 8.83
CA ALA A 41 -5.72 -9.92 8.35
C ALA A 41 -6.06 -10.94 9.44
N GLU A 42 -5.06 -11.39 10.19
CA GLU A 42 -5.24 -12.29 11.34
C GLU A 42 -6.14 -11.66 12.41
N ALA A 43 -6.03 -10.34 12.61
CA ALA A 43 -6.86 -9.60 13.55
C ALA A 43 -8.27 -9.23 13.02
N GLY A 44 -8.59 -9.53 11.75
CA GLY A 44 -9.87 -9.15 11.15
C GLY A 44 -10.06 -7.62 11.02
N THR A 45 -8.97 -6.88 10.78
CA THR A 45 -8.94 -5.41 10.77
C THR A 45 -8.55 -4.81 9.41
N LEU A 46 -8.66 -5.60 8.33
CA LEU A 46 -8.43 -5.13 6.96
C LEU A 46 -9.39 -3.99 6.57
N THR A 47 -8.95 -3.20 5.59
CA THR A 47 -9.81 -2.27 4.87
C THR A 47 -10.11 -2.81 3.48
N PHE A 48 -11.38 -2.98 3.14
CA PHE A 48 -11.84 -3.39 1.82
C PHE A 48 -12.21 -2.17 0.97
N MET A 49 -11.72 -2.11 -0.27
CA MET A 49 -12.12 -1.11 -1.26
C MET A 49 -12.96 -1.83 -2.31
N VAL A 50 -14.27 -1.58 -2.39
CA VAL A 50 -15.21 -2.44 -3.11
C VAL A 50 -15.78 -1.74 -4.33
N GLY A 51 -15.42 -2.22 -5.52
CA GLY A 51 -16.06 -1.84 -6.78
C GLY A 51 -17.10 -2.88 -7.23
N GLY A 52 -18.16 -2.42 -7.88
CA GLY A 52 -19.26 -3.25 -8.38
C GLY A 52 -20.62 -2.63 -8.07
N SER A 53 -21.73 -3.35 -8.23
CA SER A 53 -23.06 -2.76 -7.98
C SER A 53 -23.31 -2.54 -6.48
N GLU A 54 -24.09 -1.52 -6.15
CA GLU A 54 -24.47 -1.19 -4.77
C GLU A 54 -25.25 -2.35 -4.13
N GLU A 55 -26.09 -3.03 -4.89
CA GLU A 55 -26.88 -4.17 -4.41
C GLU A 55 -25.97 -5.34 -4.01
N ALA A 56 -24.97 -5.64 -4.82
CA ALA A 56 -24.00 -6.69 -4.52
C ALA A 56 -23.11 -6.30 -3.33
N TYR A 57 -22.72 -5.03 -3.23
CA TYR A 57 -21.98 -4.49 -2.10
C TYR A 57 -22.75 -4.66 -0.79
N GLN A 58 -24.02 -4.25 -0.75
CA GLN A 58 -24.88 -4.38 0.44
C GLN A 58 -25.06 -5.84 0.85
N ALA A 59 -25.25 -6.74 -0.13
CA ALA A 59 -25.36 -8.17 0.13
C ALA A 59 -24.07 -8.79 0.71
N ALA A 60 -22.89 -8.31 0.28
CA ALA A 60 -21.59 -8.80 0.73
C ALA A 60 -21.05 -8.07 1.98
N ASN A 61 -21.68 -6.97 2.41
CA ASN A 61 -21.14 -6.07 3.45
C ASN A 61 -20.81 -6.79 4.77
N LEU A 62 -21.68 -7.71 5.22
CA LEU A 62 -21.45 -8.49 6.45
C LEU A 62 -20.23 -9.43 6.34
N LEU A 63 -19.92 -9.91 5.13
CA LEU A 63 -18.73 -10.73 4.88
C LEU A 63 -17.45 -9.88 4.94
N PHE A 64 -17.49 -8.63 4.46
CA PHE A 64 -16.34 -7.73 4.58
C PHE A 64 -16.08 -7.34 6.03
N LEU A 65 -17.14 -7.03 6.79
CA LEU A 65 -17.02 -6.64 8.20
C LEU A 65 -16.62 -7.78 9.13
N SER A 66 -16.73 -9.05 8.71
CA SER A 66 -16.21 -10.18 9.49
C SER A 66 -14.70 -10.38 9.34
N MET A 67 -14.10 -9.85 8.28
CA MET A 67 -12.66 -9.94 7.99
C MET A 67 -11.94 -8.58 8.13
N GLY A 68 -12.68 -7.50 8.26
CA GLY A 68 -12.16 -6.15 8.17
C GLY A 68 -12.83 -5.17 9.12
N LYS A 69 -12.09 -4.12 9.46
CA LYS A 69 -12.58 -3.01 10.29
C LYS A 69 -13.32 -1.97 9.45
N SER A 70 -13.03 -1.88 8.17
CA SER A 70 -13.56 -0.86 7.29
C SER A 70 -13.83 -1.39 5.89
N THR A 71 -14.87 -0.86 5.26
CA THR A 71 -15.25 -1.15 3.88
C THR A 71 -15.69 0.16 3.23
N ILE A 72 -15.14 0.44 2.05
CA ILE A 72 -15.36 1.68 1.30
C ILE A 72 -15.92 1.29 -0.06
N PHE A 73 -17.14 1.73 -0.36
CA PHE A 73 -17.76 1.48 -1.67
C PHE A 73 -17.24 2.46 -2.72
N CYS A 74 -16.69 1.93 -3.81
CA CYS A 74 -16.07 2.67 -4.92
C CYS A 74 -16.98 2.75 -6.17
N ILE A 75 -18.26 2.39 -6.03
CA ILE A 75 -19.36 2.57 -7.00
C ILE A 75 -19.32 1.71 -8.26
N LYS A 76 -18.28 1.76 -9.08
CA LYS A 76 -18.24 1.03 -10.35
C LYS A 76 -17.31 -0.17 -10.28
N ALA A 77 -17.58 -1.17 -11.10
CA ALA A 77 -16.66 -2.30 -11.28
C ALA A 77 -15.30 -1.77 -11.76
N GLY A 78 -14.23 -2.27 -11.15
CA GLY A 78 -12.84 -1.84 -11.36
C GLY A 78 -12.41 -0.65 -10.51
N SER A 79 -13.33 0.09 -9.88
CA SER A 79 -12.99 1.27 -9.08
C SER A 79 -12.28 0.94 -7.77
N GLY A 80 -12.51 -0.25 -7.19
CA GLY A 80 -11.77 -0.70 -6.01
C GLY A 80 -10.30 -0.90 -6.35
N SER A 81 -10.03 -1.59 -7.46
CA SER A 81 -8.67 -1.75 -8.01
C SER A 81 -8.02 -0.40 -8.33
N ALA A 82 -8.74 0.52 -8.96
CA ALA A 82 -8.22 1.87 -9.23
C ALA A 82 -7.87 2.63 -7.94
N ALA A 83 -8.74 2.59 -6.92
CA ALA A 83 -8.49 3.21 -5.63
C ALA A 83 -7.23 2.65 -4.95
N LYS A 84 -7.04 1.33 -4.99
CA LYS A 84 -5.85 0.68 -4.43
C LYS A 84 -4.56 1.10 -5.15
N ILE A 85 -4.58 1.15 -6.48
CA ILE A 85 -3.45 1.61 -7.29
C ILE A 85 -3.08 3.05 -6.91
N CYS A 86 -4.06 3.95 -6.83
CA CYS A 86 -3.83 5.34 -6.41
C CYS A 86 -3.27 5.45 -4.99
N ASN A 87 -3.81 4.67 -4.04
CA ASN A 87 -3.30 4.63 -2.67
C ASN A 87 -1.83 4.19 -2.61
N ASN A 88 -1.50 3.08 -3.29
CA ASN A 88 -0.14 2.54 -3.23
C ASN A 88 0.85 3.42 -4.00
N LEU A 89 0.42 4.10 -5.07
CA LEU A 89 1.21 5.15 -5.72
C LEU A 89 1.53 6.30 -4.76
N ALA A 90 0.52 6.87 -4.09
CA ALA A 90 0.74 7.96 -3.13
C ALA A 90 1.70 7.53 -2.01
N MET A 91 1.50 6.33 -1.47
CA MET A 91 2.37 5.74 -0.45
C MET A 91 3.82 5.59 -0.93
N ALA A 92 4.05 5.11 -2.15
CA ALA A 92 5.37 4.96 -2.75
C ALA A 92 6.09 6.30 -2.87
N VAL A 93 5.41 7.31 -3.45
CA VAL A 93 5.99 8.64 -3.67
C VAL A 93 6.29 9.32 -2.34
N SER A 94 5.38 9.25 -1.36
CA SER A 94 5.62 9.80 -0.02
C SER A 94 6.78 9.09 0.69
N MET A 95 6.91 7.77 0.59
CA MET A 95 8.04 7.03 1.16
C MET A 95 9.37 7.46 0.55
N LEU A 96 9.45 7.57 -0.78
CA LEU A 96 10.65 8.03 -1.46
C LEU A 96 11.00 9.46 -1.08
N GLY A 97 10.02 10.37 -1.06
CA GLY A 97 10.23 11.77 -0.67
C GLY A 97 10.70 11.93 0.78
N VAL A 98 10.11 11.18 1.73
CA VAL A 98 10.57 11.15 3.13
C VAL A 98 11.99 10.58 3.22
N SER A 99 12.27 9.50 2.50
CA SER A 99 13.59 8.85 2.50
C SER A 99 14.68 9.79 1.95
N GLU A 100 14.41 10.43 0.82
CA GLU A 100 15.31 11.39 0.20
C GLU A 100 15.59 12.60 1.12
N ALA A 101 14.52 13.19 1.68
CA ALA A 101 14.66 14.35 2.55
C ALA A 101 15.41 14.03 3.86
N LEU A 102 15.18 12.85 4.45
CA LEU A 102 15.90 12.42 5.65
C LEU A 102 17.37 12.13 5.34
N ALA A 103 17.67 11.44 4.24
CA ALA A 103 19.05 11.14 3.84
C ALA A 103 19.83 12.44 3.52
N LEU A 104 19.22 13.36 2.76
CA LEU A 104 19.80 14.68 2.52
C LEU A 104 20.00 15.46 3.82
N GLY A 105 19.02 15.42 4.71
CA GLY A 105 19.11 16.01 6.05
C GLY A 105 20.32 15.54 6.84
N GLN A 106 20.58 14.22 6.84
CA GLN A 106 21.77 13.64 7.46
C GLN A 106 23.06 14.16 6.81
N CYS A 107 23.11 14.29 5.48
CA CYS A 107 24.25 14.88 4.78
C CYS A 107 24.47 16.37 5.14
N LEU A 108 23.39 17.10 5.42
CA LEU A 108 23.42 18.49 5.86
C LEU A 108 23.72 18.64 7.37
N GLY A 109 23.93 17.54 8.09
CA GLY A 109 24.28 17.54 9.51
C GLY A 109 23.09 17.65 10.46
N VAL A 110 21.87 17.42 9.98
CA VAL A 110 20.67 17.39 10.82
C VAL A 110 20.32 15.93 11.14
N ALA A 111 20.17 15.63 12.43
CA ALA A 111 19.76 14.33 12.93
C ALA A 111 18.39 13.92 12.36
N ALA A 112 18.24 12.67 11.93
CA ALA A 112 17.00 12.20 11.32
C ALA A 112 15.84 12.13 12.33
N SER A 113 16.16 11.94 13.62
CA SER A 113 15.20 12.04 14.73
C SER A 113 14.59 13.45 14.82
N THR A 114 15.41 14.50 14.71
CA THR A 114 14.96 15.89 14.72
C THR A 114 14.12 16.21 13.50
N LEU A 115 14.56 15.81 12.30
CA LEU A 115 13.77 16.01 11.08
C LEU A 115 12.44 15.26 11.09
N SER A 116 12.42 14.01 11.59
CA SER A 116 11.19 13.25 11.71
C SER A 116 10.19 13.91 12.66
N LYS A 117 10.66 14.49 13.78
CA LYS A 117 9.82 15.31 14.66
C LYS A 117 9.26 16.54 13.94
N ILE A 118 10.09 17.25 13.17
CA ILE A 118 9.68 18.42 12.38
C ILE A 118 8.63 18.02 11.34
N PHE A 119 8.84 16.93 10.59
CA PHE A 119 7.90 16.46 9.58
C PHE A 119 6.53 16.18 10.22
N ASN A 120 6.52 15.45 11.33
CA ASN A 120 5.29 15.01 11.98
C ASN A 120 4.50 16.14 12.67
N CYS A 121 5.11 17.31 12.92
CA CYS A 121 4.41 18.52 13.40
C CYS A 121 4.23 19.62 12.34
N SER A 122 4.60 19.35 11.09
CA SER A 122 4.57 20.32 9.99
C SER A 122 3.83 19.77 8.77
N SER A 123 3.85 20.52 7.67
CA SER A 123 3.18 20.19 6.41
C SER A 123 3.74 18.97 5.67
N ALA A 124 4.91 18.46 6.06
CA ALA A 124 5.51 17.26 5.47
C ALA A 124 5.00 15.94 6.10
N SER A 125 4.14 16.02 7.11
CA SER A 125 3.62 14.85 7.82
C SER A 125 2.87 13.90 6.88
N CYS A 126 3.20 12.60 6.96
CA CYS A 126 2.51 11.54 6.25
C CYS A 126 2.69 10.19 6.97
N TRP A 127 1.93 9.18 6.54
CA TRP A 127 2.04 7.83 7.09
C TRP A 127 3.48 7.26 7.09
N SER A 128 4.25 7.58 6.05
CA SER A 128 5.66 7.14 5.95
C SER A 128 6.58 7.81 6.96
N SER A 129 6.25 9.00 7.50
CA SER A 129 7.09 9.69 8.49
C SER A 129 6.67 9.41 9.94
N ASP A 130 5.36 9.21 10.19
CA ASP A 130 4.79 9.11 11.54
C ASP A 130 4.55 7.69 12.03
N THR A 131 4.29 6.74 11.13
CA THR A 131 3.83 5.37 11.45
C THR A 131 4.76 4.31 10.85
N TYR A 132 5.46 4.64 9.76
CA TYR A 132 6.28 3.70 9.01
C TYR A 132 7.68 4.24 8.67
N ASN A 133 8.29 4.94 9.62
CA ASN A 133 9.53 5.68 9.38
C ASN A 133 10.68 4.81 8.82
N PRO A 134 11.33 5.22 7.71
CA PRO A 134 12.31 4.38 7.02
C PRO A 134 13.70 4.35 7.68
N VAL A 135 13.95 5.18 8.69
CA VAL A 135 15.27 5.32 9.32
C VAL A 135 15.45 4.29 10.44
N PRO A 136 16.47 3.42 10.37
CA PRO A 136 16.76 2.47 11.44
C PRO A 136 17.14 3.20 12.72
N GLY A 137 16.62 2.73 13.86
CA GLY A 137 16.84 3.33 15.18
C GLY A 137 15.75 4.28 15.66
N LEU A 138 14.91 4.84 14.77
CA LEU A 138 13.89 5.84 15.17
C LEU A 138 12.58 5.27 15.70
N MET A 139 12.14 4.13 15.19
CA MET A 139 10.83 3.56 15.52
C MET A 139 10.94 2.06 15.73
N LYS A 140 10.26 1.55 16.76
CA LYS A 140 10.17 0.11 17.04
C LYS A 140 9.00 -0.49 16.28
N GLY A 141 9.11 -1.76 15.90
CA GLY A 141 8.00 -2.51 15.29
C GLY A 141 7.81 -2.29 13.79
N VAL A 142 8.55 -1.37 13.18
CA VAL A 142 8.59 -1.15 11.72
C VAL A 142 9.72 -1.92 11.05
N PRO A 143 9.68 -2.17 9.73
CA PRO A 143 10.72 -2.92 9.03
C PRO A 143 12.12 -2.31 9.16
N SER A 144 12.25 -0.98 9.16
CA SER A 144 13.54 -0.30 9.35
C SER A 144 14.24 -0.68 10.67
N SER A 145 13.49 -1.11 11.69
CA SER A 145 14.04 -1.56 12.97
C SER A 145 14.55 -3.02 12.96
N ARG A 146 14.42 -3.73 11.83
CA ARG A 146 14.75 -5.15 11.69
C ARG A 146 15.34 -5.45 10.31
N ASN A 147 16.32 -4.63 9.90
CA ASN A 147 17.02 -4.77 8.62
C ASN A 147 16.09 -4.85 7.38
N TYR A 148 14.96 -4.14 7.45
CA TYR A 148 13.91 -4.13 6.43
C TYR A 148 13.32 -5.51 6.11
N ASP A 149 13.37 -6.44 7.06
CA ASP A 149 12.79 -7.77 6.90
C ASP A 149 11.27 -7.78 7.14
N GLY A 150 10.55 -8.55 6.32
CA GLY A 150 9.09 -8.60 6.30
C GLY A 150 8.47 -7.34 5.71
N GLY A 151 7.24 -7.01 6.11
CA GLY A 151 6.54 -5.82 5.61
C GLY A 151 6.00 -5.97 4.19
N PHE A 152 5.99 -4.88 3.43
CA PHE A 152 5.54 -4.82 2.03
C PHE A 152 6.76 -4.77 1.11
N SER A 153 7.05 -5.86 0.42
CA SER A 153 8.33 -5.97 -0.28
C SER A 153 8.45 -5.03 -1.47
N SER A 154 9.68 -4.60 -1.76
CA SER A 154 10.02 -3.75 -2.90
C SER A 154 9.52 -4.34 -4.23
N LYS A 155 9.57 -5.66 -4.39
CA LYS A 155 9.03 -6.36 -5.56
C LYS A 155 7.54 -6.15 -5.75
N LEU A 156 6.76 -6.14 -4.67
CA LEU A 156 5.32 -5.90 -4.73
C LEU A 156 5.04 -4.42 -5.02
N MET A 157 5.84 -3.53 -4.46
CA MET A 157 5.77 -2.11 -4.79
C MET A 157 6.04 -1.86 -6.28
N VAL A 158 7.05 -2.51 -6.88
CA VAL A 158 7.30 -2.46 -8.34
C VAL A 158 6.07 -2.96 -9.12
N LYS A 159 5.48 -4.09 -8.69
CA LYS A 159 4.29 -4.64 -9.33
C LYS A 159 3.12 -3.64 -9.33
N ASP A 160 2.86 -2.97 -8.21
CA ASP A 160 1.78 -1.98 -8.12
C ASP A 160 2.09 -0.69 -8.90
N LEU A 161 3.34 -0.24 -8.91
CA LEU A 161 3.77 0.89 -9.74
C LEU A 161 3.68 0.57 -11.23
N ASN A 162 3.94 -0.67 -11.65
CA ASN A 162 3.72 -1.12 -13.03
C ASN A 162 2.23 -1.03 -13.42
N LEU A 163 1.32 -1.40 -12.51
CA LEU A 163 -0.12 -1.22 -12.72
C LEU A 163 -0.46 0.27 -12.85
N ALA A 164 0.07 1.12 -11.96
CA ALA A 164 -0.15 2.57 -12.03
C ALA A 164 0.35 3.19 -13.36
N VAL A 165 1.55 2.82 -13.81
CA VAL A 165 2.09 3.28 -15.11
C VAL A 165 1.23 2.81 -16.27
N SER A 166 0.78 1.55 -16.25
CA SER A 166 -0.06 0.98 -17.30
C SER A 166 -1.41 1.69 -17.37
N SER A 167 -2.08 1.88 -16.22
CA SER A 167 -3.34 2.62 -16.15
C SER A 167 -3.20 4.08 -16.58
N ALA A 168 -2.12 4.76 -16.20
CA ALA A 168 -1.85 6.13 -16.64
C ALA A 168 -1.70 6.23 -18.16
N LYS A 169 -1.02 5.25 -18.78
CA LYS A 169 -0.89 5.17 -20.25
C LYS A 169 -2.22 4.91 -20.93
N GLU A 170 -3.02 3.98 -20.42
CA GLU A 170 -4.34 3.64 -20.95
C GLU A 170 -5.27 4.86 -21.01
N VAL A 171 -5.26 5.70 -19.97
CA VAL A 171 -6.10 6.91 -19.92
C VAL A 171 -5.43 8.16 -20.48
N GLY A 172 -4.21 8.05 -21.02
CA GLY A 172 -3.45 9.18 -21.56
C GLY A 172 -3.08 10.24 -20.52
N HIS A 173 -2.99 9.89 -19.23
CA HIS A 173 -2.68 10.81 -18.15
C HIS A 173 -1.19 10.84 -17.83
N ARG A 174 -0.65 12.03 -17.54
CA ARG A 174 0.78 12.19 -17.21
C ARG A 174 1.00 12.02 -15.71
N CYS A 175 1.78 11.00 -15.35
CA CYS A 175 2.15 10.73 -13.96
C CYS A 175 3.70 10.69 -13.82
N PRO A 176 4.37 11.85 -13.74
CA PRO A 176 5.84 11.91 -13.73
C PRO A 176 6.45 11.21 -12.49
N PHE A 177 5.89 11.46 -11.30
CA PHE A 177 6.36 10.82 -10.07
C PHE A 177 6.18 9.31 -10.09
N THR A 178 5.12 8.79 -10.71
CA THR A 178 4.92 7.34 -10.86
C THR A 178 6.04 6.71 -11.66
N SER A 179 6.44 7.33 -12.77
CA SER A 179 7.52 6.81 -13.63
C SER A 179 8.86 6.81 -12.91
N GLN A 180 9.15 7.88 -12.15
CA GLN A 180 10.37 7.97 -11.36
C GLN A 180 10.37 6.95 -10.21
N ALA A 181 9.27 6.83 -9.48
CA ALA A 181 9.14 5.86 -8.39
C ALA A 181 9.30 4.43 -8.91
N GLN A 182 8.68 4.10 -10.05
CA GLN A 182 8.82 2.80 -10.70
C GLN A 182 10.30 2.51 -11.01
N ALA A 183 11.03 3.47 -11.59
CA ALA A 183 12.44 3.29 -11.92
C ALA A 183 13.29 3.03 -10.66
N ILE A 184 13.13 3.85 -9.63
CA ILE A 184 13.85 3.72 -8.35
C ILE A 184 13.62 2.33 -7.73
N TYR A 185 12.37 1.90 -7.61
CA TYR A 185 12.06 0.60 -7.03
C TYR A 185 12.50 -0.57 -7.91
N THR A 186 12.54 -0.39 -9.23
CA THR A 186 13.05 -1.42 -10.16
C THR A 186 14.56 -1.59 -9.98
N GLU A 187 15.31 -0.50 -9.90
CA GLU A 187 16.75 -0.50 -9.63
C GLU A 187 17.05 -1.16 -8.27
N LEU A 188 16.34 -0.76 -7.23
CA LEU A 188 16.42 -1.36 -5.90
C LEU A 188 16.23 -2.90 -5.92
N CYS A 189 15.30 -3.40 -6.73
CA CYS A 189 15.09 -4.83 -6.90
C CYS A 189 16.23 -5.50 -7.68
N MET A 190 16.78 -4.83 -8.70
CA MET A 190 17.93 -5.32 -9.47
C MET A 190 19.19 -5.45 -8.61
N ASP A 191 19.33 -4.58 -7.61
CA ASP A 191 20.43 -4.61 -6.63
C ASP A 191 20.26 -5.68 -5.53
N GLY A 192 19.23 -6.52 -5.62
CA GLY A 192 19.01 -7.66 -4.71
C GLY A 192 18.18 -7.34 -3.47
N HIS A 193 17.45 -6.22 -3.45
CA HIS A 193 16.58 -5.82 -2.34
C HIS A 193 15.09 -6.05 -2.64
N ASP A 194 14.77 -6.99 -3.54
CA ASP A 194 13.40 -7.29 -3.98
C ASP A 194 12.52 -7.87 -2.87
N VAL A 195 13.10 -8.64 -1.96
CA VAL A 195 12.42 -9.25 -0.80
C VAL A 195 12.38 -8.35 0.44
N LYS A 196 13.17 -7.27 0.46
CA LYS A 196 13.19 -6.30 1.55
C LYS A 196 11.95 -5.40 1.48
N ASP A 197 11.54 -4.86 2.61
CA ASP A 197 10.46 -3.88 2.68
C ASP A 197 10.77 -2.65 1.83
N PHE A 198 9.76 -2.07 1.18
CA PHE A 198 9.90 -0.92 0.29
C PHE A 198 10.48 0.35 0.96
N SER A 199 10.42 0.45 2.29
CA SER A 199 11.11 1.52 3.04
C SER A 199 12.63 1.42 2.99
N CYS A 200 13.19 0.27 2.54
CA CYS A 200 14.62 0.06 2.42
C CYS A 200 15.29 0.94 1.36
N ALA A 201 14.50 1.63 0.51
CA ALA A 201 14.99 2.67 -0.40
C ALA A 201 15.82 3.75 0.33
N PHE A 202 15.47 4.11 1.57
CA PHE A 202 16.27 5.02 2.39
C PHE A 202 17.72 4.55 2.52
N ARG A 203 17.93 3.28 2.89
CA ARG A 203 19.26 2.71 3.08
C ARG A 203 19.97 2.43 1.76
N HIS A 204 19.28 1.73 0.86
CA HIS A 204 19.94 1.08 -0.28
C HIS A 204 19.94 1.93 -1.56
N TYR A 205 19.03 2.88 -1.69
CA TYR A 205 19.03 3.82 -2.82
C TYR A 205 19.61 5.18 -2.42
N TYR A 206 19.14 5.76 -1.31
CA TYR A 206 19.60 7.08 -0.86
C TYR A 206 20.82 7.06 0.07
N SER A 207 21.38 5.89 0.37
CA SER A 207 22.55 5.75 1.26
C SER A 207 22.36 6.36 2.66
N GLY A 208 21.11 6.41 3.13
CA GLY A 208 20.74 6.90 4.45
C GLY A 208 21.33 6.05 5.57
N LYS A 209 21.73 6.72 6.67
CA LYS A 209 22.42 6.11 7.81
C LYS A 209 21.46 5.78 8.94
N ASP A 210 21.84 4.84 9.80
CA ASP A 210 21.17 4.60 11.08
C ASP A 210 21.16 5.89 11.89
N GLU A 211 20.07 6.14 12.60
CA GLU A 211 20.13 7.10 13.69
C GLU A 211 20.84 6.45 14.87
N PRO A 212 21.82 7.12 15.49
CA PRO A 212 22.37 6.65 16.75
C PRO A 212 21.23 6.40 17.74
N VAL A 213 21.17 5.19 18.30
CA VAL A 213 20.30 4.93 19.44
C VAL A 213 20.90 5.72 20.59
N ASP A 214 20.35 6.90 20.89
CA ASP A 214 20.63 7.57 22.15
C ASP A 214 20.38 6.55 23.28
N GLN A 215 21.41 6.29 24.09
CA GLN A 215 21.32 5.49 25.31
C GLN A 215 20.42 6.16 26.34
#